data_AF-A0A8I5Y7C4-F1
#
_entry.id   AF-A0A8I5Y7C4-F1
#
_cell.length_a   1.000
_cell.length_b   1.000
_cell.length_c   1.000
_cell.angle_alpha   90.00
_cell.angle_beta   90.00
_cell.angle_gamma   90.00
#
_symmetry.space_group_name_H-M   'P 1'
#
loop_
_entity.id
_entity.type
_entity.pdbx_description
1 polymer ?
#
loop_
_entity_poly.entity_id
_entity_poly.type
_entity_poly.pdbx_seq_one_letter_code
_entity_poly.pdbx_strand_id
1 'polypeptide(L)'
;MSITVDQDTDYVELVLSIGEITLGEKNRNSMKDSQRRRKETKNFLQAVCTLLNSGGGVVKARIKNQDYSFTRDGIGQDLVNSLPGILKLPHEYLDYMQDQDYFFIFVKAWKLNQKGPGITTLKTNLYSRSISSSIELKAADTVKFLKSRKCSKGRSDSRLSSPGTIDCNEVLNECLNLFNRDCFAYKETFCFTKATHAEVKLTPKKKILEILPQTVSSFANADGGYLFTGLDGKTQEIIGFEAEKSDLVHLESEIEKCIRQLPVTHFCEEREKIKYTCKFMEVHKPGAACSYVCALRVERFCCAVFAAEPESWHVEDSCVKRFTAEDWVKRQMDGPACEKQKLIIISRLPHSPGSCCPDNPDALQQSAGLPVISGKVISSPEALCGKLFSPQEAHEQLLLAQLGSLCEETLVITKRWALDLPLQDKQGVILDVLQISQDSLLTLHGFVLGGEDLEDDSTFLRELGAELKGYYKQTALTLKQTLINLSGCTGKVGITTKITYLCHNKAVSLYDSSSKIHYPTKYYLTAKTVTDLEKALRSLMQANTHIYSVHVSKYILVLLIYSSKLNFEFCQEPSWGG
;
A
#
# COMPACT_ATOMS: atom_id res chain seq x y z
N MET A 1 -15.58 -14.48 3.10
CA MET A 1 -14.80 -13.55 3.94
C MET A 1 -14.02 -12.66 3.00
N SER A 2 -14.64 -11.54 2.65
CA SER A 2 -13.96 -10.38 2.09
C SER A 2 -13.22 -9.67 3.23
N ILE A 3 -12.06 -9.11 2.92
CA ILE A 3 -11.35 -8.20 3.83
C ILE A 3 -12.15 -6.91 3.86
N THR A 4 -12.35 -6.35 5.05
CA THR A 4 -13.15 -5.14 5.25
C THR A 4 -12.33 -4.09 5.98
N VAL A 5 -12.60 -2.82 5.70
CA VAL A 5 -12.03 -1.70 6.48
C VAL A 5 -12.83 -1.60 7.77
N ASP A 6 -12.15 -1.69 8.91
CA ASP A 6 -12.76 -1.52 10.24
C ASP A 6 -12.93 -0.01 10.51
N GLN A 7 -14.13 0.51 10.26
CA GLN A 7 -14.44 1.93 10.43
C GLN A 7 -14.60 2.31 11.91
N ASP A 8 -14.99 1.37 12.76
CA ASP A 8 -15.28 1.60 14.18
C ASP A 8 -14.01 1.61 15.06
N THR A 9 -12.87 1.22 14.48
CA THR A 9 -11.58 1.12 15.17
C THR A 9 -11.13 2.42 15.84
N ASP A 10 -10.59 2.28 17.06
CA ASP A 10 -9.99 3.37 17.83
C ASP A 10 -8.53 3.66 17.45
N TYR A 11 -7.89 2.80 16.64
CA TYR A 11 -6.59 3.11 16.03
C TYR A 11 -6.73 4.27 15.05
N VAL A 12 -5.71 5.12 14.96
CA VAL A 12 -5.73 6.23 13.99
C VAL A 12 -5.41 5.77 12.57
N GLU A 13 -4.67 4.67 12.48
CA GLU A 13 -4.29 4.06 11.21
C GLU A 13 -5.46 3.34 10.55
N LEU A 14 -5.28 3.06 9.26
CA LEU A 14 -6.16 2.19 8.51
C LEU A 14 -6.13 0.77 9.09
N VAL A 15 -7.30 0.25 9.51
CA VAL A 15 -7.41 -1.12 10.04
C VAL A 15 -8.18 -2.00 9.07
N LEU A 16 -7.60 -3.14 8.71
CA LEU A 16 -8.24 -4.16 7.88
C LEU A 16 -8.60 -5.38 8.71
N SER A 17 -9.89 -5.69 8.76
CA SER A 17 -10.41 -6.89 9.39
C SER A 17 -10.42 -8.06 8.41
N ILE A 18 -9.74 -9.15 8.77
CA ILE A 18 -9.66 -10.38 7.94
C ILE A 18 -10.57 -11.51 8.42
N GLY A 19 -11.32 -11.29 9.49
CA GLY A 19 -12.19 -12.28 10.13
C GLY A 19 -11.42 -13.22 11.05
N GLU A 20 -11.91 -14.46 11.15
CA GLU A 20 -11.28 -15.50 11.98
C GLU A 20 -10.05 -16.11 11.31
N ILE A 21 -9.01 -16.36 12.10
CA ILE A 21 -7.79 -17.03 11.64
C ILE A 21 -7.33 -18.08 12.66
N THR A 22 -6.85 -19.21 12.15
CA THR A 22 -6.17 -20.22 12.98
C THR A 22 -4.68 -19.88 13.05
N LEU A 23 -4.13 -19.72 14.26
CA LEU A 23 -2.74 -19.34 14.50
C LEU A 23 -1.99 -20.43 15.24
N GLY A 24 -0.66 -20.37 15.14
CA GLY A 24 0.26 -21.27 15.81
C GLY A 24 0.64 -22.48 14.96
N GLU A 25 1.91 -22.87 15.00
CA GLU A 25 2.45 -23.87 14.09
C GLU A 25 1.73 -25.22 14.20
N LYS A 26 1.53 -25.69 15.44
CA LYS A 26 0.85 -26.97 15.71
C LYS A 26 -0.59 -26.96 15.19
N ASN A 27 -1.33 -25.89 15.47
CA ASN A 27 -2.74 -25.77 15.08
C ASN A 27 -2.91 -25.60 13.56
N ARG A 28 -2.04 -24.82 12.91
CA ARG A 28 -2.06 -24.68 11.46
C ARG A 28 -1.71 -25.98 10.74
N ASN A 29 -0.79 -26.78 11.29
CA ASN A 29 -0.46 -28.10 10.74
C ASN A 29 -1.54 -29.16 11.00
N SER A 30 -2.30 -29.05 12.09
CA SER A 30 -3.41 -29.97 12.40
C SER A 30 -4.73 -29.62 11.71
N MET A 31 -4.79 -28.54 10.93
CA MET A 31 -5.97 -28.17 10.14
C MET A 31 -6.31 -29.25 9.11
N LYS A 32 -7.38 -30.01 9.34
CA LYS A 32 -7.89 -31.03 8.40
C LYS A 32 -8.33 -30.43 7.06
N ASP A 33 -8.86 -29.21 7.09
CA ASP A 33 -9.30 -28.49 5.88
C ASP A 33 -8.15 -27.67 5.28
N SER A 34 -7.47 -28.26 4.29
CA SER A 34 -6.39 -27.61 3.55
C SER A 34 -6.86 -26.43 2.70
N GLN A 35 -8.11 -26.41 2.23
CA GLN A 35 -8.65 -25.29 1.47
C GLN A 35 -8.85 -24.08 2.37
N ARG A 36 -9.39 -24.30 3.57
CA ARG A 36 -9.49 -23.26 4.60
C ARG A 36 -8.12 -22.72 5.00
N ARG A 37 -7.14 -23.58 5.25
CA ARG A 37 -5.75 -23.15 5.57
C ARG A 37 -5.20 -22.22 4.50
N ARG A 38 -5.33 -22.60 3.22
CA ARG A 38 -4.90 -21.77 2.07
C ARG A 38 -5.67 -20.46 1.96
N LYS A 39 -6.97 -20.47 2.24
CA LYS A 39 -7.83 -19.27 2.22
C LYS A 39 -7.43 -18.28 3.32
N GLU A 40 -7.18 -18.76 4.54
CA GLU A 40 -6.69 -17.94 5.65
C GLU A 40 -5.33 -17.31 5.31
N THR A 41 -4.40 -18.09 4.74
CA THR A 41 -3.10 -17.57 4.25
C THR A 41 -3.30 -16.51 3.16
N LYS A 42 -4.19 -16.74 2.19
CA LYS A 42 -4.47 -15.76 1.13
C LYS A 42 -5.01 -14.45 1.70
N ASN A 43 -5.97 -14.51 2.62
CA ASN A 43 -6.56 -13.33 3.24
C ASN A 43 -5.51 -12.53 4.05
N PHE A 44 -4.67 -13.23 4.81
CA PHE A 44 -3.55 -12.62 5.54
C PHE A 44 -2.60 -11.85 4.58
N LEU A 45 -2.16 -12.50 3.51
CA LEU A 45 -1.25 -11.89 2.53
C LEU A 45 -1.90 -10.73 1.78
N GLN A 46 -3.17 -10.88 1.42
CA GLN A 46 -3.92 -9.83 0.73
C GLN A 46 -4.06 -8.59 1.62
N ALA A 47 -4.36 -8.74 2.92
CA ALA A 47 -4.45 -7.60 3.85
C ALA A 47 -3.10 -6.88 4.00
N VAL A 48 -2.02 -7.63 4.18
CA VAL A 48 -0.66 -7.07 4.24
C VAL A 48 -0.31 -6.33 2.94
N CYS A 49 -0.54 -6.95 1.78
CA CYS A 49 -0.32 -6.33 0.48
C CYS A 49 -1.14 -5.04 0.31
N THR A 50 -2.40 -5.05 0.76
CA THR A 50 -3.29 -3.88 0.68
C THR A 50 -2.75 -2.72 1.51
N LEU A 51 -2.37 -2.98 2.76
CA LEU A 51 -1.86 -1.94 3.66
C LEU A 51 -0.51 -1.39 3.18
N LEU A 52 0.39 -2.23 2.67
CA LEU A 52 1.67 -1.77 2.10
C LEU A 52 1.45 -0.76 0.95
N ASN A 53 0.45 -1.01 0.11
CA ASN A 53 0.07 -0.13 -1.00
C ASN A 53 -0.78 1.08 -0.58
N SER A 54 -1.20 1.16 0.68
CA SER A 54 -2.10 2.20 1.22
C SER A 54 -1.47 3.02 2.34
N GLY A 55 -0.13 3.06 2.42
CA GLY A 55 0.58 3.86 3.42
C GLY A 55 0.75 3.19 4.79
N GLY A 56 0.54 1.88 4.89
CA GLY A 56 0.61 1.11 6.14
C GLY A 56 -0.72 1.04 6.87
N GLY A 57 -0.73 0.40 8.05
CA GLY A 57 -1.92 0.24 8.88
C GLY A 57 -1.84 -0.95 9.83
N VAL A 58 -2.99 -1.47 10.24
CA VAL A 58 -3.08 -2.64 11.13
C VAL A 58 -4.01 -3.68 10.52
N VAL A 59 -3.56 -4.93 10.43
CA VAL A 59 -4.45 -6.06 10.16
C VAL A 59 -5.00 -6.56 11.49
N LYS A 60 -6.32 -6.66 11.60
CA LYS A 60 -7.04 -7.19 12.77
C LYS A 60 -7.65 -8.54 12.42
N ALA A 61 -7.36 -9.55 13.22
CA ALA A 61 -7.88 -10.90 13.03
C ALA A 61 -8.41 -11.45 14.35
N ARG A 62 -9.55 -12.14 14.33
CA ARG A 62 -10.07 -12.85 15.51
C ARG A 62 -9.41 -14.22 15.60
N ILE A 63 -8.85 -14.54 16.76
CA ILE A 63 -8.17 -15.82 16.99
C ILE A 63 -9.23 -16.91 17.09
N LYS A 64 -9.11 -17.93 16.25
CA LYS A 64 -10.11 -19.01 16.20
C LYS A 64 -9.86 -20.15 17.18
N ASN A 65 -8.60 -20.57 17.31
CA ASN A 65 -8.25 -21.70 18.14
C ASN A 65 -8.15 -21.28 19.61
N GLN A 66 -8.79 -22.06 20.48
CA GLN A 66 -8.78 -21.85 21.93
C GLN A 66 -7.35 -21.99 22.50
N ASP A 67 -7.13 -21.35 23.64
CA ASP A 67 -5.88 -21.36 24.40
C ASP A 67 -4.64 -20.89 23.63
N TYR A 68 -4.80 -20.22 22.49
CA TYR A 68 -3.69 -19.68 21.71
C TYR A 68 -2.87 -18.67 22.50
N SER A 69 -1.55 -18.82 22.44
CA SER A 69 -0.62 -17.81 22.94
C SER A 69 0.45 -17.54 21.89
N PHE A 70 0.57 -16.28 21.46
CA PHE A 70 1.53 -15.88 20.44
C PHE A 70 2.99 -16.18 20.86
N THR A 71 3.32 -15.95 22.14
CA THR A 71 4.67 -16.21 22.67
C THR A 71 5.02 -17.69 22.69
N ARG A 72 4.04 -18.58 22.87
CA ARG A 72 4.24 -20.04 22.95
C ARG A 72 4.11 -20.73 21.59
N ASP A 73 3.10 -20.36 20.81
CA ASP A 73 2.66 -21.10 19.63
C ASP A 73 3.13 -20.47 18.31
N GLY A 74 3.55 -19.20 18.35
CA GLY A 74 3.93 -18.42 17.18
C GLY A 74 2.76 -18.14 16.23
N ILE A 75 3.06 -17.66 15.02
CA ILE A 75 2.04 -17.35 13.99
C ILE A 75 1.66 -18.60 13.19
N GLY A 76 2.67 -19.44 12.92
CA GLY A 76 2.60 -20.57 12.01
C GLY A 76 3.41 -20.31 10.73
N GLN A 77 4.23 -21.28 10.38
CA GLN A 77 5.32 -21.17 9.43
C GLN A 77 4.82 -21.01 7.99
N ASP A 78 3.64 -21.53 7.63
CA ASP A 78 3.08 -21.31 6.30
C ASP A 78 2.66 -19.85 6.06
N LEU A 79 2.23 -19.15 7.11
CA LEU A 79 1.98 -17.70 7.03
C LEU A 79 3.30 -16.95 6.86
N VAL A 80 4.30 -17.26 7.71
CA VAL A 80 5.63 -16.61 7.66
C VAL A 80 6.35 -16.87 6.34
N ASN A 81 6.38 -18.11 5.85
CA ASN A 81 7.04 -18.52 4.61
C ASN A 81 6.40 -17.93 3.35
N SER A 82 5.18 -17.42 3.45
CA SER A 82 4.50 -16.79 2.34
C SER A 82 4.79 -15.28 2.21
N LEU A 83 5.28 -14.63 3.27
CA LEU A 83 5.65 -13.22 3.29
C LEU A 83 6.83 -12.86 2.35
N PRO A 84 7.89 -13.68 2.18
CA PRO A 84 8.97 -13.42 1.24
C PRO A 84 8.52 -13.21 -0.21
N GLY A 85 7.34 -13.69 -0.60
CA GLY A 85 6.76 -13.41 -1.92
C GLY A 85 6.36 -11.93 -2.11
N ILE A 86 6.26 -11.17 -1.02
CA ILE A 86 5.75 -9.81 -0.94
C ILE A 86 6.84 -8.85 -0.44
N LEU A 87 7.55 -9.26 0.61
CA LEU A 87 8.51 -8.47 1.37
C LEU A 87 9.82 -9.24 1.50
N LYS A 88 10.95 -8.67 1.05
CA LYS A 88 12.27 -9.31 1.22
C LYS A 88 12.66 -9.47 2.69
N LEU A 89 12.32 -8.48 3.52
CA LEU A 89 12.64 -8.44 4.95
C LEU A 89 11.36 -8.15 5.75
N PRO A 90 10.48 -9.14 5.96
CA PRO A 90 9.18 -8.91 6.59
C PRO A 90 9.28 -8.24 7.98
N HIS A 91 10.32 -8.57 8.77
CA HIS A 91 10.53 -8.03 10.11
C HIS A 91 10.83 -6.51 10.16
N GLU A 92 11.24 -5.91 9.04
CA GLU A 92 11.44 -4.45 8.96
C GLU A 92 10.11 -3.69 8.81
N TYR A 93 9.09 -4.37 8.29
CA TYR A 93 7.79 -3.79 7.93
C TYR A 93 6.63 -4.29 8.78
N LEU A 94 6.77 -5.45 9.42
CA LEU A 94 5.72 -6.12 10.17
C LEU A 94 6.12 -6.28 11.63
N ASP A 95 5.25 -5.80 12.52
CA ASP A 95 5.27 -6.15 13.94
C ASP A 95 3.95 -6.83 14.32
N TYR A 96 3.97 -7.65 15.35
CA TYR A 96 2.85 -8.52 15.72
C TYR A 96 2.50 -8.34 17.18
N MET A 97 1.23 -8.48 17.51
CA MET A 97 0.73 -8.41 18.88
C MET A 97 -0.51 -9.28 19.02
N GLN A 98 -0.63 -9.96 20.16
CA GLN A 98 -1.88 -10.56 20.61
C GLN A 98 -2.47 -9.65 21.69
N ASP A 99 -3.75 -9.35 21.59
CA ASP A 99 -4.51 -8.66 22.63
C ASP A 99 -5.89 -9.34 22.76
N GLN A 100 -6.13 -9.95 23.92
CA GLN A 100 -7.29 -10.80 24.19
C GLN A 100 -7.51 -11.85 23.09
N ASP A 101 -8.71 -11.87 22.49
CA ASP A 101 -9.12 -12.79 21.42
C ASP A 101 -8.70 -12.32 20.02
N TYR A 102 -7.90 -11.25 19.92
CA TYR A 102 -7.49 -10.66 18.66
C TYR A 102 -5.98 -10.75 18.44
N PHE A 103 -5.62 -10.91 17.17
CA PHE A 103 -4.25 -10.85 16.69
C PHE A 103 -4.11 -9.68 15.73
N PHE A 104 -3.09 -8.85 15.98
CA PHE A 104 -2.82 -7.63 15.24
C PHE A 104 -1.48 -7.74 14.51
N ILE A 105 -1.48 -7.34 13.24
CA ILE A 105 -0.26 -7.22 12.43
C ILE A 105 -0.12 -5.76 12.03
N PHE A 106 0.87 -5.08 12.61
CA PHE A 106 1.16 -3.69 12.30
C PHE A 106 2.05 -3.64 11.06
N VAL A 107 1.52 -3.03 9.99
CA VAL A 107 2.16 -2.89 8.70
C VAL A 107 2.67 -1.47 8.56
N LYS A 108 3.99 -1.33 8.52
CA LYS A 108 4.64 -0.04 8.33
C LYS A 108 4.41 0.50 6.92
N ALA A 109 4.29 1.82 6.81
CA ALA A 109 4.26 2.53 5.54
C ALA A 109 5.49 2.18 4.67
N TRP A 110 5.24 1.85 3.40
CA TRP A 110 6.30 1.62 2.43
C TRP A 110 6.98 2.95 2.05
N LYS A 111 8.30 3.09 2.29
CA LYS A 111 9.05 4.27 1.83
C LYS A 111 9.36 4.10 0.34
N LEU A 112 8.79 4.94 -0.52
CA LEU A 112 8.95 4.90 -1.98
C LEU A 112 10.41 5.06 -2.47
N ASN A 113 11.34 5.46 -1.59
CA ASN A 113 12.74 5.72 -1.95
C ASN A 113 13.62 4.47 -2.08
N GLN A 114 13.06 3.26 -2.01
CA GLN A 114 13.83 2.03 -2.28
C GLN A 114 13.73 1.67 -3.76
N LYS A 115 14.84 1.22 -4.37
CA LYS A 115 14.99 0.79 -5.79
C LYS A 115 14.13 -0.43 -6.19
N GLY A 116 12.98 -0.64 -5.54
CA GLY A 116 12.04 -1.73 -5.77
C GLY A 116 10.86 -1.33 -6.66
N PRO A 117 9.99 -2.29 -7.00
CA PRO A 117 8.72 -2.03 -7.66
C PRO A 117 7.89 -0.97 -6.89
N GLY A 118 7.20 -0.10 -7.62
CA GLY A 118 6.47 1.05 -7.06
C GLY A 118 5.30 0.66 -6.15
N ILE A 119 4.76 -0.55 -6.34
CA ILE A 119 3.72 -1.15 -5.50
C ILE A 119 3.97 -2.65 -5.27
N THR A 120 3.49 -3.14 -4.14
CA THR A 120 3.57 -4.53 -3.72
C THR A 120 2.51 -5.38 -4.42
N THR A 121 2.85 -6.64 -4.77
CA THR A 121 2.00 -7.54 -5.57
C THR A 121 2.21 -8.99 -5.16
N LEU A 122 1.12 -9.75 -4.96
CA LEU A 122 1.20 -11.19 -4.66
C LEU A 122 1.49 -12.00 -5.93
N LYS A 123 0.71 -11.73 -6.98
CA LYS A 123 0.85 -12.33 -8.31
C LYS A 123 0.68 -11.28 -9.37
N THR A 124 1.57 -11.25 -10.34
CA THR A 124 1.45 -10.30 -11.46
C THR A 124 0.42 -10.79 -12.46
N ASN A 125 0.21 -12.11 -12.53
CA ASN A 125 -0.56 -12.78 -13.58
C ASN A 125 -0.08 -12.47 -14.99
N LEU A 126 1.16 -11.99 -15.14
CA LEU A 126 1.82 -11.79 -16.42
C LEU A 126 2.74 -12.98 -16.66
N TYR A 127 2.40 -13.80 -17.65
CA TYR A 127 3.17 -14.99 -17.97
C TYR A 127 4.03 -14.74 -19.20
N SER A 128 5.21 -15.34 -19.22
CA SER A 128 6.04 -15.46 -20.42
C SER A 128 6.35 -16.92 -20.64
N ARG A 129 6.56 -17.30 -21.91
CA ARG A 129 7.08 -18.62 -22.20
C ARG A 129 8.57 -18.69 -21.89
N SER A 130 8.98 -19.79 -21.27
CA SER A 130 10.39 -20.16 -21.09
C SER A 130 10.56 -21.65 -21.37
N ILE A 131 11.35 -21.97 -22.40
CA ILE A 131 11.70 -23.32 -22.88
C ILE A 131 10.48 -24.16 -23.22
N SER A 132 9.79 -24.74 -22.23
CA SER A 132 8.62 -25.61 -22.40
C SER A 132 7.50 -25.30 -21.38
N SER A 133 7.62 -24.18 -20.67
CA SER A 133 6.75 -23.82 -19.55
C SER A 133 6.28 -22.37 -19.61
N SER A 134 5.09 -22.12 -19.07
CA SER A 134 4.55 -20.78 -18.90
C SER A 134 4.87 -20.30 -17.48
N ILE A 135 5.82 -19.37 -17.36
CA ILE A 135 6.34 -18.86 -16.08
C ILE A 135 5.70 -17.52 -15.77
N GLU A 136 5.17 -17.37 -14.55
CA GLU A 136 4.70 -16.07 -14.06
C GLU A 136 5.90 -15.16 -13.77
N LEU A 137 5.97 -14.01 -14.43
CA LEU A 137 7.02 -13.04 -14.17
C LEU A 137 6.80 -12.39 -12.80
N LYS A 138 7.80 -12.42 -11.92
CA LYS A 138 7.75 -11.70 -10.65
C LYS A 138 7.75 -10.19 -10.89
N ALA A 139 7.30 -9.40 -9.90
CA ALA A 139 7.10 -7.95 -10.08
C ALA A 139 8.33 -7.23 -10.66
N ALA A 140 9.54 -7.51 -10.15
CA ALA A 140 10.77 -6.91 -10.65
C ALA A 140 11.06 -7.25 -12.13
N ASP A 141 10.85 -8.49 -12.55
CA ASP A 141 11.09 -8.92 -13.93
C ASP A 141 9.95 -8.46 -14.86
N THR A 142 8.74 -8.35 -14.33
CA THR A 142 7.60 -7.73 -15.03
C THR A 142 7.90 -6.28 -15.36
N VAL A 143 8.44 -5.49 -14.42
CA VAL A 143 8.84 -4.11 -14.69
C VAL A 143 9.90 -4.03 -15.79
N LYS A 144 10.90 -4.92 -15.79
CA LYS A 144 11.91 -4.99 -16.86
C LYS A 144 11.26 -5.32 -18.22
N PHE A 145 10.35 -6.29 -18.25
CA PHE A 145 9.60 -6.67 -19.45
C PHE A 145 8.75 -5.50 -19.98
N LEU A 146 8.02 -4.81 -19.11
CA LEU A 146 7.20 -3.66 -19.51
C LEU A 146 8.05 -2.50 -20.03
N LYS A 147 9.21 -2.23 -19.39
CA LYS A 147 10.18 -1.23 -19.87
C LYS A 147 10.74 -1.60 -21.25
N SER A 148 11.07 -2.87 -21.50
CA SER A 148 11.59 -3.28 -22.81
C SER A 148 10.53 -3.14 -23.92
N ARG A 149 9.26 -3.50 -23.64
CA ARG A 149 8.11 -3.34 -24.55
C ARG A 149 7.79 -1.87 -24.83
N LYS A 150 7.87 -0.99 -23.82
CA LYS A 150 7.68 0.46 -23.99
C LYS A 150 8.78 1.10 -24.85
N CYS A 151 10.03 0.66 -24.68
CA CYS A 151 11.17 1.18 -25.44
C CYS A 151 11.27 0.65 -26.88
N SER A 152 10.64 -0.49 -27.20
CA SER A 152 10.65 -1.06 -28.56
C SER A 152 9.77 -0.32 -29.58
N LYS A 153 9.17 0.83 -29.19
CA LYS A 153 8.29 1.74 -29.98
C LYS A 153 8.83 2.28 -31.32
N GLY A 154 9.86 1.67 -31.91
CA GLY A 154 10.39 2.02 -33.23
C GLY A 154 11.17 0.90 -33.91
N ARG A 155 11.06 -0.35 -33.44
CA ARG A 155 11.55 -1.51 -34.20
C ARG A 155 10.36 -2.27 -34.76
N SER A 156 9.88 -1.77 -35.90
CA SER A 156 9.28 -2.60 -36.94
C SER A 156 10.16 -3.85 -37.14
N ASP A 157 9.53 -5.00 -37.31
CA ASP A 157 10.07 -6.34 -37.56
C ASP A 157 11.48 -6.44 -38.19
N SER A 158 12.52 -6.39 -37.37
CA SER A 158 13.89 -6.73 -37.84
C SER A 158 14.85 -7.30 -36.79
N ARG A 159 14.33 -7.80 -35.65
CA ARG A 159 15.12 -8.73 -34.82
C ARG A 159 14.51 -10.12 -34.88
N LEU A 160 14.44 -10.63 -36.11
CA LEU A 160 14.83 -12.01 -36.37
C LEU A 160 16.26 -12.16 -35.82
N SER A 161 16.40 -12.99 -34.80
CA SER A 161 17.61 -13.76 -34.55
C SER A 161 18.90 -12.95 -34.34
N SER A 162 19.27 -12.75 -33.08
CA SER A 162 20.70 -12.88 -32.76
C SER A 162 21.10 -14.30 -33.19
N PRO A 163 22.02 -14.49 -34.16
CA PRO A 163 22.45 -15.82 -34.54
C PRO A 163 23.32 -16.36 -33.40
N GLY A 164 22.74 -17.18 -32.53
CA GLY A 164 23.43 -17.68 -31.35
C GLY A 164 22.76 -18.84 -30.61
N THR A 165 21.60 -19.34 -31.05
CA THR A 165 21.04 -20.60 -30.53
C THR A 165 20.16 -21.24 -31.61
N ILE A 166 20.72 -22.25 -32.28
CA ILE A 166 20.11 -23.03 -33.36
C ILE A 166 19.14 -24.05 -32.73
N ASP A 167 18.05 -23.58 -32.14
CA ASP A 167 17.04 -24.49 -31.61
C ASP A 167 15.63 -24.05 -32.04
N CYS A 168 14.92 -24.99 -32.68
CA CYS A 168 13.46 -25.05 -32.90
C CYS A 168 12.78 -24.41 -34.15
N ASN A 169 13.43 -24.20 -35.30
CA ASN A 169 12.65 -24.00 -36.56
C ASN A 169 11.84 -25.27 -36.93
N GLU A 170 12.38 -26.46 -36.65
CA GLU A 170 11.70 -27.73 -36.93
C GLU A 170 10.41 -27.88 -36.12
N VAL A 171 10.44 -27.62 -34.81
CA VAL A 171 9.23 -27.73 -33.96
C VAL A 171 8.14 -26.76 -34.40
N LEU A 172 8.51 -25.53 -34.80
CA LEU A 172 7.54 -24.56 -35.30
C LEU A 172 6.91 -25.04 -36.62
N ASN A 173 7.71 -25.60 -37.52
CA ASN A 173 7.23 -26.19 -38.77
C ASN A 173 6.30 -27.39 -38.50
N GLU A 174 6.65 -28.27 -37.57
CA GLU A 174 5.80 -29.39 -37.15
C GLU A 174 4.47 -28.92 -36.55
N CYS A 175 4.49 -27.87 -35.71
CA CYS A 175 3.28 -27.26 -35.18
C CYS A 175 2.41 -26.66 -36.29
N LEU A 176 3.02 -25.97 -37.27
CA LEU A 176 2.32 -25.40 -38.40
C LEU A 176 1.69 -26.50 -39.28
N ASN A 177 2.45 -27.57 -39.56
CA ASN A 177 1.98 -28.74 -40.30
C ASN A 177 0.76 -29.36 -39.58
N LEU A 178 0.88 -29.60 -38.27
CA LEU A 178 -0.22 -30.14 -37.48
C LEU A 178 -1.44 -29.22 -37.46
N PHE A 179 -1.25 -27.89 -37.36
CA PHE A 179 -2.32 -26.89 -37.34
C PHE A 179 -3.07 -26.72 -38.68
N ASN A 180 -2.44 -27.12 -39.78
CA ASN A 180 -3.01 -27.02 -41.13
C ASN A 180 -3.77 -28.28 -41.57
N ARG A 181 -3.81 -29.32 -40.75
CA ARG A 181 -4.55 -30.55 -41.05
C ARG A 181 -6.05 -30.40 -40.72
N ASP A 182 -6.86 -31.16 -41.45
CA ASP A 182 -8.32 -31.16 -41.26
C ASP A 182 -8.78 -32.26 -40.29
N CYS A 183 -8.11 -33.41 -40.30
CA CYS A 183 -8.42 -34.56 -39.44
C CYS A 183 -7.19 -35.40 -39.07
N PHE A 184 -7.37 -36.23 -38.04
CA PHE A 184 -6.38 -37.15 -37.50
C PHE A 184 -6.93 -38.56 -37.34
N ALA A 185 -6.08 -39.56 -37.47
CA ALA A 185 -6.43 -40.91 -37.03
C ALA A 185 -6.28 -41.02 -35.50
N TYR A 186 -7.15 -41.80 -34.85
CA TYR A 186 -7.01 -42.08 -33.42
C TYR A 186 -5.68 -42.78 -33.14
N LYS A 187 -4.92 -42.26 -32.15
CA LYS A 187 -3.54 -42.67 -31.82
C LYS A 187 -2.50 -42.45 -32.91
N GLU A 188 -2.80 -41.59 -33.88
CA GLU A 188 -1.77 -41.05 -34.74
C GLU A 188 -0.70 -40.35 -33.91
N THR A 189 0.58 -40.53 -34.26
CA THR A 189 1.69 -39.94 -33.53
C THR A 189 2.04 -38.55 -34.06
N PHE A 190 2.54 -37.67 -33.19
CA PHE A 190 3.07 -36.35 -33.56
C PHE A 190 4.52 -36.20 -33.11
N CYS A 191 5.32 -35.46 -33.87
CA CYS A 191 6.79 -35.51 -33.78
C CYS A 191 7.43 -34.39 -32.95
N PHE A 192 6.73 -33.81 -31.98
CA PHE A 192 7.29 -32.76 -31.12
C PHE A 192 6.85 -32.89 -29.67
N THR A 193 7.64 -32.34 -28.76
CA THR A 193 7.29 -32.24 -27.34
C THR A 193 6.92 -30.80 -26.98
N LYS A 194 6.57 -30.56 -25.71
CA LYS A 194 6.34 -29.18 -25.23
C LYS A 194 7.58 -28.33 -25.46
N ALA A 195 7.39 -27.20 -26.14
CA ALA A 195 8.46 -26.31 -26.56
C ALA A 195 8.05 -24.84 -26.39
N THR A 196 8.90 -23.93 -26.84
CA THR A 196 8.68 -22.49 -26.64
C THR A 196 7.48 -22.03 -27.46
N HIS A 197 7.28 -22.61 -28.65
CA HIS A 197 6.12 -22.29 -29.49
C HIS A 197 5.02 -23.34 -29.43
N ALA A 198 5.12 -24.34 -28.54
CA ALA A 198 4.20 -25.48 -28.51
C ALA A 198 3.82 -25.89 -27.08
N GLU A 199 2.53 -25.83 -26.75
CA GLU A 199 1.97 -26.42 -25.54
C GLU A 199 0.99 -27.54 -25.94
N VAL A 200 1.22 -28.72 -25.37
CA VAL A 200 0.41 -29.91 -25.64
C VAL A 200 -0.26 -30.35 -24.34
N LYS A 201 -1.59 -30.54 -24.36
CA LYS A 201 -2.34 -31.05 -23.20
C LYS A 201 -3.46 -32.01 -23.58
N LEU A 202 -3.52 -33.14 -22.87
CA LEU A 202 -4.69 -34.02 -22.85
C LEU A 202 -5.68 -33.49 -21.81
N THR A 203 -6.48 -32.50 -22.20
CA THR A 203 -7.43 -31.81 -21.32
C THR A 203 -8.86 -32.09 -21.77
N PRO A 204 -9.77 -32.53 -20.88
CA PRO A 204 -11.18 -32.68 -21.22
C PRO A 204 -11.80 -31.33 -21.63
N LYS A 205 -12.82 -31.35 -22.50
CA LYS A 205 -13.59 -30.16 -22.97
C LYS A 205 -13.82 -29.13 -21.86
N LYS A 206 -14.31 -29.60 -20.70
CA LYS A 206 -14.70 -28.77 -19.54
C LYS A 206 -13.56 -27.98 -18.91
N LYS A 207 -12.30 -28.37 -19.12
CA LYS A 207 -11.11 -27.75 -18.52
C LYS A 207 -10.28 -26.92 -19.49
N ILE A 208 -10.69 -26.83 -20.76
CA ILE A 208 -9.98 -26.02 -21.77
C ILE A 208 -9.98 -24.55 -21.32
N LEU A 209 -11.12 -24.02 -20.86
CA LEU A 209 -11.22 -22.62 -20.41
C LEU A 209 -10.33 -22.29 -19.21
N GLU A 210 -10.02 -23.26 -18.34
CA GLU A 210 -9.16 -23.06 -17.15
C GLU A 210 -7.69 -22.80 -17.51
N ILE A 211 -7.21 -23.37 -18.62
CA ILE A 211 -5.80 -23.27 -19.03
C ILE A 211 -5.53 -22.10 -19.98
N LEU A 212 -6.55 -21.59 -20.67
CA LEU A 212 -6.41 -20.57 -21.71
C LEU A 212 -5.75 -19.27 -21.23
N PRO A 213 -6.17 -18.66 -20.10
CA PRO A 213 -5.64 -17.34 -19.74
C PRO A 213 -4.12 -17.34 -19.57
N GLN A 214 -3.60 -18.35 -18.86
CA GLN A 214 -2.15 -18.51 -18.65
C GLN A 214 -1.42 -18.80 -19.96
N THR A 215 -1.97 -19.69 -20.80
CA THR A 215 -1.32 -20.08 -22.05
C THR A 215 -1.29 -18.93 -23.05
N VAL A 216 -2.42 -18.23 -23.25
CA VAL A 216 -2.54 -17.07 -24.15
C VAL A 216 -1.63 -15.94 -23.69
N SER A 217 -1.66 -15.58 -22.40
CA SER A 217 -0.73 -14.59 -21.82
C SER A 217 0.73 -14.96 -22.11
N SER A 218 1.11 -16.22 -21.89
CA SER A 218 2.50 -16.66 -22.09
C SER A 218 2.99 -16.62 -23.55
N PHE A 219 2.14 -17.00 -24.51
CA PHE A 219 2.49 -16.94 -25.94
C PHE A 219 2.49 -15.50 -26.45
N ALA A 220 1.45 -14.72 -26.11
CA ALA A 220 1.32 -13.33 -26.53
C ALA A 220 2.49 -12.45 -26.05
N ASN A 221 2.97 -12.67 -24.83
CA ASN A 221 4.11 -11.93 -24.26
C ASN A 221 5.48 -12.42 -24.76
N ALA A 222 5.55 -13.58 -25.40
CA ALA A 222 6.74 -14.11 -26.05
C ALA A 222 6.69 -13.81 -27.56
N ASP A 223 6.92 -14.83 -28.39
CA ASP A 223 6.95 -14.77 -29.85
C ASP A 223 5.76 -15.48 -30.51
N GLY A 224 4.67 -15.66 -29.76
CA GLY A 224 3.53 -16.46 -30.17
C GLY A 224 3.78 -17.97 -30.07
N GLY A 225 2.77 -18.76 -30.41
CA GLY A 225 2.84 -20.22 -30.38
C GLY A 225 1.48 -20.91 -30.55
N TYR A 226 1.48 -22.21 -30.31
CA TYR A 226 0.36 -23.11 -30.53
C TYR A 226 0.03 -23.87 -29.24
N LEU A 227 -1.26 -23.88 -28.89
CA LEU A 227 -1.82 -24.77 -27.88
C LEU A 227 -2.61 -25.86 -28.60
N PHE A 228 -2.23 -27.12 -28.40
CA PHE A 228 -2.98 -28.28 -28.84
C PHE A 228 -3.61 -28.98 -27.65
N THR A 229 -4.94 -29.08 -27.65
CA THR A 229 -5.70 -29.83 -26.65
C THR A 229 -6.30 -31.10 -27.26
N GLY A 230 -6.18 -32.23 -26.56
CA GLY A 230 -6.53 -33.56 -27.09
C GLY A 230 -5.33 -34.40 -27.50
N LEU A 231 -4.10 -33.92 -27.25
CA LEU A 231 -2.86 -34.65 -27.53
C LEU A 231 -2.24 -35.14 -26.22
N ASP A 232 -1.81 -36.40 -26.18
CA ASP A 232 -1.07 -36.95 -25.06
C ASP A 232 0.43 -36.70 -25.24
N GLY A 233 0.96 -35.72 -24.49
CA GLY A 233 2.39 -35.41 -24.52
C GLY A 233 3.30 -36.50 -23.92
N LYS A 234 2.77 -37.51 -23.22
CA LYS A 234 3.55 -38.62 -22.68
C LYS A 234 3.75 -39.73 -23.70
N THR A 235 2.70 -40.09 -24.43
CA THR A 235 2.74 -41.13 -25.46
C THR A 235 3.00 -40.58 -26.86
N GLN A 236 2.93 -39.25 -27.03
CA GLN A 236 2.98 -38.56 -28.32
C GLN A 236 1.85 -38.98 -29.27
N GLU A 237 0.68 -39.33 -28.72
CA GLU A 237 -0.48 -39.79 -29.48
C GLU A 237 -1.60 -38.72 -29.53
N ILE A 238 -2.30 -38.65 -30.66
CA ILE A 238 -3.51 -37.84 -30.85
C ILE A 238 -4.73 -38.66 -30.37
N ILE A 239 -5.36 -38.20 -29.30
CA ILE A 239 -6.49 -38.89 -28.66
C ILE A 239 -7.81 -38.16 -28.92
N GLY A 240 -7.78 -36.82 -28.87
CA GLY A 240 -8.93 -35.94 -28.89
C GLY A 240 -9.69 -35.90 -27.55
N PHE A 241 -10.72 -35.06 -27.49
CA PHE A 241 -11.75 -35.09 -26.45
C PHE A 241 -13.11 -35.31 -27.10
N GLU A 242 -13.98 -36.07 -26.43
CA GLU A 242 -15.34 -36.34 -26.91
C GLU A 242 -16.22 -35.07 -26.83
N ALA A 243 -16.92 -34.76 -27.91
CA ALA A 243 -17.85 -33.63 -27.99
C ALA A 243 -18.85 -33.82 -29.14
N GLU A 244 -20.02 -33.19 -29.04
CA GLU A 244 -20.93 -33.04 -30.19
C GLU A 244 -20.55 -31.81 -31.03
N LYS A 245 -20.97 -31.76 -32.30
CA LYS A 245 -20.67 -30.61 -33.18
C LYS A 245 -21.27 -29.29 -32.64
N SER A 246 -22.44 -29.36 -32.00
CA SER A 246 -23.09 -28.24 -31.29
C SER A 246 -22.24 -27.70 -30.13
N ASP A 247 -21.54 -28.58 -29.41
CA ASP A 247 -20.64 -28.22 -28.32
C ASP A 247 -19.45 -27.40 -28.80
N LEU A 248 -18.95 -27.67 -30.02
CA LEU A 248 -17.77 -26.98 -30.56
C LEU A 248 -18.06 -25.51 -30.84
N VAL A 249 -19.23 -25.20 -31.40
CA VAL A 249 -19.66 -23.81 -31.65
C VAL A 249 -19.77 -23.04 -30.33
N HIS A 250 -20.35 -23.67 -29.29
CA HIS A 250 -20.41 -23.06 -27.97
C HIS A 250 -19.02 -22.88 -27.35
N LEU A 251 -18.16 -23.89 -27.46
CA LEU A 251 -16.79 -23.83 -26.95
C LEU A 251 -15.97 -22.74 -27.65
N GLU A 252 -16.10 -22.58 -28.96
CA GLU A 252 -15.42 -21.51 -29.72
C GLU A 252 -15.81 -20.13 -29.20
N SER A 253 -17.12 -19.90 -28.99
CA SER A 253 -17.64 -18.66 -28.42
C SER A 253 -17.12 -18.41 -27.00
N GLU A 254 -17.03 -19.44 -26.16
CA GLU A 254 -16.47 -19.31 -24.81
C GLU A 254 -14.96 -19.09 -24.81
N ILE A 255 -14.21 -19.68 -25.75
CA ILE A 255 -12.79 -19.40 -25.99
C ILE A 255 -12.61 -17.93 -26.37
N GLU A 256 -13.40 -17.44 -27.33
CA GLU A 256 -13.36 -16.04 -27.77
C GLU A 256 -13.65 -15.08 -26.61
N LYS A 257 -14.72 -15.34 -25.86
CA LYS A 257 -15.07 -14.54 -24.69
C LYS A 257 -13.96 -14.54 -23.63
N CYS A 258 -13.37 -15.70 -23.36
CA CYS A 258 -12.25 -15.84 -22.43
C CYS A 258 -11.04 -15.00 -22.86
N ILE A 259 -10.63 -15.07 -24.14
CA ILE A 259 -9.49 -14.31 -24.66
C ILE A 259 -9.78 -12.81 -24.68
N ARG A 260 -10.98 -12.39 -25.08
CA ARG A 260 -11.39 -10.98 -25.09
C ARG A 260 -11.43 -10.34 -23.69
N GLN A 261 -11.63 -11.13 -22.64
CA GLN A 261 -11.67 -10.67 -21.25
C GLN A 261 -10.29 -10.58 -20.59
N LEU A 262 -9.22 -11.04 -21.25
CA LEU A 262 -7.86 -10.94 -20.71
C LEU A 262 -7.44 -9.48 -20.61
N PRO A 263 -6.92 -9.03 -19.45
CA PRO A 263 -6.45 -7.65 -19.32
C PRO A 263 -5.22 -7.44 -20.21
N VAL A 264 -5.23 -6.35 -20.97
CA VAL A 264 -4.12 -5.94 -21.83
C VAL A 264 -3.66 -4.56 -21.45
N THR A 265 -2.36 -4.29 -21.61
CA THR A 265 -1.82 -2.95 -21.47
C THR A 265 -1.11 -2.56 -22.74
N HIS A 266 -1.53 -1.44 -23.33
CA HIS A 266 -0.90 -0.88 -24.50
C HIS A 266 0.02 0.26 -24.14
N PHE A 267 1.23 0.21 -24.67
CA PHE A 267 2.08 1.39 -24.79
C PHE A 267 1.93 2.01 -26.16
N CYS A 268 1.61 1.22 -27.19
CA CYS A 268 1.49 1.64 -28.58
C CYS A 268 0.14 2.34 -28.88
N GLU A 269 0.06 3.02 -30.02
CA GLU A 269 -1.11 3.82 -30.41
C GLU A 269 -2.19 2.95 -31.08
N GLU A 270 -1.80 1.86 -31.75
CA GLU A 270 -2.66 1.00 -32.55
C GLU A 270 -3.71 0.27 -31.71
N ARG A 271 -3.40 -0.01 -30.42
CA ARG A 271 -4.30 -0.67 -29.46
C ARG A 271 -4.99 -1.92 -30.01
N GLU A 272 -4.24 -2.74 -30.75
CA GLU A 272 -4.76 -3.95 -31.39
C GLU A 272 -5.25 -4.98 -30.36
N LYS A 273 -6.25 -5.78 -30.74
CA LYS A 273 -6.70 -6.93 -29.96
C LYS A 273 -5.70 -8.09 -30.05
N ILE A 274 -5.79 -9.03 -29.12
CA ILE A 274 -5.02 -10.27 -29.16
C ILE A 274 -5.40 -11.04 -30.44
N LYS A 275 -4.43 -11.25 -31.33
CA LYS A 275 -4.61 -12.02 -32.57
C LYS A 275 -4.45 -13.51 -32.27
N TYR A 276 -5.48 -14.28 -32.61
CA TYR A 276 -5.47 -15.73 -32.46
C TYR A 276 -6.32 -16.42 -33.54
N THR A 277 -6.09 -17.72 -33.73
CA THR A 277 -6.92 -18.58 -34.58
C THR A 277 -7.23 -19.85 -33.83
N CYS A 278 -8.51 -20.22 -33.75
CA CYS A 278 -8.98 -21.45 -33.14
C CYS A 278 -9.45 -22.41 -34.24
N LYS A 279 -9.13 -23.70 -34.12
CA LYS A 279 -9.61 -24.76 -35.01
C LYS A 279 -9.98 -26.00 -34.21
N PHE A 280 -11.07 -26.66 -34.61
CA PHE A 280 -11.41 -28.00 -34.15
C PHE A 280 -11.17 -28.98 -35.30
N MET A 281 -10.33 -29.98 -35.06
CA MET A 281 -9.97 -30.99 -36.03
C MET A 281 -10.50 -32.33 -35.55
N GLU A 282 -11.16 -33.08 -36.44
CA GLU A 282 -11.78 -34.35 -36.09
C GLU A 282 -10.73 -35.45 -35.90
N VAL A 283 -10.93 -36.30 -34.89
CA VAL A 283 -10.12 -37.50 -34.62
C VAL A 283 -10.98 -38.72 -34.91
N HIS A 284 -10.67 -39.42 -36.00
CA HIS A 284 -11.43 -40.59 -36.43
C HIS A 284 -11.03 -41.82 -35.62
N LYS A 285 -11.97 -42.33 -34.83
CA LYS A 285 -11.87 -43.58 -34.07
C LYS A 285 -12.91 -44.57 -34.58
N PRO A 286 -12.53 -45.75 -35.09
CA PRO A 286 -13.48 -46.75 -35.56
C PRO A 286 -14.51 -47.12 -34.47
N GLY A 287 -15.80 -46.92 -34.76
CA GLY A 287 -16.92 -47.37 -33.91
C GLY A 287 -17.13 -46.57 -32.61
N ALA A 288 -16.59 -45.36 -32.47
CA ALA A 288 -16.71 -44.56 -31.26
C ALA A 288 -17.36 -43.19 -31.52
N ALA A 289 -17.69 -42.47 -30.43
CA ALA A 289 -18.16 -41.09 -30.48
C ALA A 289 -17.12 -40.17 -31.15
N CYS A 290 -17.60 -39.06 -31.73
CA CYS A 290 -16.73 -38.05 -32.34
C CYS A 290 -15.79 -37.45 -31.29
N SER A 291 -14.49 -37.47 -31.60
CA SER A 291 -13.45 -36.85 -30.81
C SER A 291 -12.81 -35.71 -31.59
N TYR A 292 -12.36 -34.67 -30.88
CA TYR A 292 -11.78 -33.48 -31.51
C TYR A 292 -10.47 -33.08 -30.85
N VAL A 293 -9.57 -32.52 -31.64
CA VAL A 293 -8.44 -31.72 -31.18
C VAL A 293 -8.82 -30.26 -31.31
N CYS A 294 -8.67 -29.47 -30.25
CA CYS A 294 -8.76 -28.02 -30.33
C CYS A 294 -7.35 -27.45 -30.40
N ALA A 295 -7.04 -26.79 -31.52
CA ALA A 295 -5.79 -26.09 -31.72
C ALA A 295 -6.00 -24.58 -31.71
N LEU A 296 -5.22 -23.89 -30.89
CA LEU A 296 -5.24 -22.44 -30.76
C LEU A 296 -3.85 -21.89 -31.11
N ARG A 297 -3.77 -21.14 -32.20
CA ARG A 297 -2.59 -20.34 -32.55
C ARG A 297 -2.74 -18.96 -31.94
N VAL A 298 -1.76 -18.51 -31.16
CA VAL A 298 -1.69 -17.17 -30.57
C VAL A 298 -0.51 -16.45 -31.19
N GLU A 299 -0.75 -15.28 -31.76
CA GLU A 299 0.33 -14.46 -32.32
C GLU A 299 1.01 -13.63 -31.22
N ARG A 300 2.24 -13.19 -31.50
CA ARG A 300 2.95 -12.25 -30.64
C ARG A 300 2.14 -10.98 -30.48
N PHE A 301 1.95 -10.54 -29.24
CA PHE A 301 1.30 -9.27 -28.95
C PHE A 301 2.31 -8.13 -28.89
N CYS A 302 1.88 -6.92 -29.27
CA CYS A 302 2.74 -5.76 -29.36
C CYS A 302 3.28 -5.33 -27.97
N CYS A 303 2.41 -5.32 -26.96
CA CYS A 303 2.69 -4.80 -25.62
C CYS A 303 2.68 -5.90 -24.55
N ALA A 304 1.66 -5.94 -23.68
CA ALA A 304 1.55 -6.92 -22.59
C ALA A 304 0.13 -7.47 -22.45
N VAL A 305 0.01 -8.78 -22.26
CA VAL A 305 -1.23 -9.52 -22.00
C VAL A 305 -1.15 -10.22 -20.65
N PHE A 306 -2.09 -9.95 -19.76
CA PHE A 306 -2.19 -10.61 -18.47
C PHE A 306 -3.20 -11.77 -18.53
N ALA A 307 -2.98 -12.82 -17.74
CA ALA A 307 -3.93 -13.93 -17.60
C ALA A 307 -5.15 -13.54 -16.73
N ALA A 308 -5.00 -12.55 -15.87
CA ALA A 308 -6.03 -11.93 -15.05
C ALA A 308 -5.49 -10.61 -14.51
N GLU A 309 -6.32 -9.80 -13.87
CA GLU A 309 -5.84 -8.59 -13.19
C GLU A 309 -4.72 -8.95 -12.19
N PRO A 310 -3.70 -8.12 -11.95
CA PRO A 310 -2.68 -8.43 -10.93
C PRO A 310 -3.31 -8.67 -9.56
N GLU A 311 -2.86 -9.68 -8.80
CA GLU A 311 -3.22 -9.84 -7.38
C GLU A 311 -2.47 -8.80 -6.54
N SER A 312 -2.94 -7.55 -6.64
CA SER A 312 -2.47 -6.38 -5.92
C SER A 312 -3.69 -5.51 -5.57
N TRP A 313 -3.71 -4.95 -4.37
CA TRP A 313 -4.87 -4.23 -3.82
C TRP A 313 -4.43 -2.95 -3.12
N HIS A 314 -5.38 -2.04 -2.94
CA HIS A 314 -5.25 -0.82 -2.15
C HIS A 314 -6.59 -0.50 -1.49
N VAL A 315 -6.59 0.47 -0.58
CA VAL A 315 -7.82 1.05 -0.04
C VAL A 315 -8.15 2.34 -0.78
N GLU A 316 -9.37 2.43 -1.27
CA GLU A 316 -9.95 3.61 -1.90
C GLU A 316 -11.43 3.68 -1.47
N ASP A 317 -11.89 4.87 -1.05
CA ASP A 317 -13.26 5.09 -0.56
C ASP A 317 -13.69 4.10 0.52
N SER A 318 -12.81 3.84 1.50
CA SER A 318 -13.04 2.86 2.59
C SER A 318 -13.30 1.42 2.12
N CYS A 319 -12.94 1.09 0.87
CA CYS A 319 -13.10 -0.23 0.29
C CYS A 319 -11.74 -0.80 -0.15
N VAL A 320 -11.56 -2.11 0.03
CA VAL A 320 -10.40 -2.82 -0.53
C VAL A 320 -10.65 -3.09 -2.01
N LYS A 321 -9.98 -2.36 -2.88
CA LYS A 321 -10.09 -2.49 -4.35
C LYS A 321 -8.85 -3.17 -4.92
N ARG A 322 -9.04 -4.01 -5.94
CA ARG A 322 -7.95 -4.61 -6.70
C ARG A 322 -7.49 -3.61 -7.76
N PHE A 323 -6.19 -3.49 -7.99
CA PHE A 323 -5.70 -2.71 -9.13
C PHE A 323 -6.12 -3.36 -10.45
N THR A 324 -6.50 -2.53 -11.42
CA THR A 324 -6.54 -2.94 -12.82
C THR A 324 -5.11 -3.10 -13.34
N ALA A 325 -4.91 -3.89 -14.41
CA ALA A 325 -3.61 -4.09 -15.03
C ALA A 325 -3.04 -2.76 -15.53
N GLU A 326 -3.89 -1.89 -16.07
CA GLU A 326 -3.49 -0.55 -16.53
C GLU A 326 -2.97 0.33 -15.39
N ASP A 327 -3.74 0.46 -14.29
CA ASP A 327 -3.33 1.24 -13.12
C ASP A 327 -2.08 0.65 -12.46
N TRP A 328 -2.04 -0.67 -12.35
CA TRP A 328 -0.90 -1.39 -11.80
C TRP A 328 0.36 -1.12 -12.61
N VAL A 329 0.29 -1.23 -13.95
CA VAL A 329 1.43 -0.93 -14.83
C VAL A 329 1.86 0.53 -14.67
N LYS A 330 0.93 1.48 -14.63
CA LYS A 330 1.25 2.90 -14.43
C LYS A 330 2.04 3.12 -13.13
N ARG A 331 1.52 2.62 -12.01
CA ARG A 331 2.17 2.72 -10.68
C ARG A 331 3.54 2.04 -10.63
N GLN A 332 3.71 0.91 -11.32
CA GLN A 332 4.99 0.22 -11.40
C GLN A 332 6.02 0.96 -12.26
N MET A 333 5.56 1.73 -13.24
CA MET A 333 6.39 2.42 -14.22
C MET A 333 6.73 3.87 -13.83
N ASP A 334 5.99 4.48 -12.89
CA ASP A 334 6.17 5.85 -12.36
C ASP A 334 7.45 6.06 -11.51
N GLY A 335 8.38 5.10 -11.51
CA GLY A 335 9.76 5.31 -11.01
C GLY A 335 10.59 6.16 -11.96
N PRO A 336 11.83 6.59 -11.59
CA PRO A 336 12.68 7.40 -12.46
C PRO A 336 12.73 6.75 -13.83
N ALA A 337 12.22 7.49 -14.82
CA ALA A 337 12.08 7.05 -16.19
C ALA A 337 13.42 6.49 -16.66
N CYS A 338 13.37 5.57 -17.62
CA CYS A 338 14.56 5.13 -18.33
C CYS A 338 15.29 6.36 -18.92
N GLU A 339 16.20 6.97 -18.16
CA GLU A 339 17.27 7.76 -18.73
C GLU A 339 17.98 6.78 -19.65
N LYS A 340 17.89 7.07 -20.94
CA LYS A 340 18.66 6.36 -21.95
C LYS A 340 20.07 6.29 -21.40
N GLN A 341 20.61 5.07 -21.25
CA GLN A 341 22.05 4.85 -21.22
C GLN A 341 22.60 5.36 -22.57
N LYS A 342 22.71 6.69 -22.69
CA LYS A 342 23.59 7.36 -23.60
C LYS A 342 24.94 7.31 -22.91
N LEU A 343 25.59 6.16 -23.07
CA LEU A 343 27.03 6.08 -23.00
C LEU A 343 27.56 6.94 -24.16
N ILE A 344 27.64 8.25 -23.95
CA ILE A 344 28.33 9.18 -24.84
C ILE A 344 29.63 9.53 -24.14
N ILE A 345 30.67 8.80 -24.51
CA ILE A 345 32.06 9.20 -24.35
C ILE A 345 32.30 10.31 -25.38
N ILE A 346 32.21 11.59 -24.99
CA ILE A 346 32.77 12.71 -25.77
C ILE A 346 33.39 13.74 -24.82
N SER A 347 34.66 13.48 -24.49
CA SER A 347 35.78 14.42 -24.56
C SER A 347 35.49 15.91 -24.83
N ARG A 348 35.84 16.79 -23.88
CA ARG A 348 36.83 17.90 -24.00
C ARG A 348 36.64 18.96 -22.89
N LEU A 349 37.62 18.98 -21.98
CA LEU A 349 38.06 20.10 -21.11
C LEU A 349 38.58 21.27 -21.99
N PRO A 350 38.76 22.54 -21.49
CA PRO A 350 39.69 22.82 -20.40
C PRO A 350 39.42 24.00 -19.43
N HIS A 351 39.83 23.74 -18.18
CA HIS A 351 40.60 24.60 -17.25
C HIS A 351 40.18 26.04 -16.95
N SER A 352 39.98 26.33 -15.67
CA SER A 352 40.90 27.17 -14.89
C SER A 352 40.88 26.80 -13.39
N PRO A 353 42.02 26.83 -12.67
CA PRO A 353 42.20 26.18 -11.37
C PRO A 353 42.35 27.14 -10.17
N GLY A 354 42.07 26.65 -8.95
CA GLY A 354 42.40 27.31 -7.67
C GLY A 354 41.58 26.69 -6.54
N SER A 355 42.05 25.60 -5.90
CA SER A 355 42.97 25.56 -4.75
C SER A 355 42.23 25.58 -3.40
N CYS A 356 42.26 24.38 -2.76
CA CYS A 356 42.45 24.11 -1.31
C CYS A 356 41.38 24.62 -0.32
N CYS A 357 40.92 23.93 0.73
CA CYS A 357 41.18 22.65 1.39
C CYS A 357 39.93 22.34 2.26
N PRO A 358 39.79 21.13 2.85
CA PRO A 358 38.57 20.72 3.56
C PRO A 358 38.58 21.27 5.00
N ASP A 359 37.47 21.79 5.52
CA ASP A 359 37.23 21.84 6.98
C ASP A 359 35.80 22.23 7.38
N ASN A 360 35.29 21.47 8.36
CA ASN A 360 34.35 21.79 9.44
C ASN A 360 32.91 22.28 9.13
N PRO A 361 31.85 21.52 9.49
CA PRO A 361 30.48 22.02 9.53
C PRO A 361 30.17 22.54 10.94
N ASP A 362 30.84 23.62 11.35
CA ASP A 362 30.39 24.46 12.45
C ASP A 362 30.90 25.89 12.20
N ALA A 363 29.97 26.85 12.18
CA ALA A 363 30.15 28.29 12.00
C ALA A 363 30.41 28.83 10.58
N LEU A 364 29.34 29.20 9.87
CA LEU A 364 29.00 30.59 9.49
C LEU A 364 27.92 30.54 8.40
N GLN A 365 26.80 31.22 8.61
CA GLN A 365 26.48 32.38 7.76
C GLN A 365 25.26 33.11 8.33
N GLN A 366 25.59 34.13 9.11
CA GLN A 366 24.81 35.33 9.28
C GLN A 366 24.38 35.83 7.89
N SER A 367 23.08 35.95 7.67
CA SER A 367 22.54 36.73 6.58
C SER A 367 21.36 37.56 7.08
N ALA A 368 21.48 38.86 6.79
CA ALA A 368 20.43 39.87 6.71
C ALA A 368 19.56 40.13 7.97
N GLY A 369 19.90 41.22 8.65
CA GLY A 369 19.09 41.79 9.71
C GLY A 369 17.74 42.32 9.21
N LEU A 370 16.68 41.86 9.89
CA LEU A 370 15.43 42.58 10.10
C LEU A 370 15.31 42.84 11.60
N PRO A 371 14.83 44.01 12.05
CA PRO A 371 14.76 44.31 13.47
C PRO A 371 13.75 43.36 14.13
N VAL A 372 14.26 42.48 14.98
CA VAL A 372 13.43 41.65 15.87
C VAL A 372 12.75 42.60 16.85
N ILE A 373 11.46 42.86 16.61
CA ILE A 373 10.61 43.53 17.59
C ILE A 373 10.56 42.63 18.82
N SER A 374 11.18 43.09 19.90
CA SER A 374 11.17 42.42 21.22
C SER A 374 9.75 42.52 21.81
N GLY A 375 8.90 41.57 21.42
CA GLY A 375 7.63 41.32 22.08
C GLY A 375 7.86 40.45 23.32
N LYS A 376 7.48 40.96 24.49
CA LYS A 376 7.57 40.32 25.82
C LYS A 376 7.19 38.83 25.74
N VAL A 377 8.16 37.95 25.98
CA VAL A 377 7.97 36.50 26.06
C VAL A 377 7.04 36.20 27.23
N ILE A 378 5.94 35.51 26.97
CA ILE A 378 5.03 35.02 28.00
C ILE A 378 5.50 33.63 28.41
N SER A 379 6.04 33.54 29.63
CA SER A 379 6.78 32.39 30.15
C SER A 379 5.99 31.53 31.14
N SER A 380 4.66 31.67 31.22
CA SER A 380 3.84 30.94 32.19
C SER A 380 2.54 30.39 31.58
N PRO A 381 2.11 29.16 31.92
CA PRO A 381 0.82 28.60 31.51
C PRO A 381 -0.36 29.52 31.79
N GLU A 382 -0.31 30.25 32.91
CA GLU A 382 -1.36 31.19 33.34
C GLU A 382 -1.54 32.32 32.33
N ALA A 383 -0.45 32.89 31.83
CA ALA A 383 -0.54 33.97 30.85
C ALA A 383 -0.86 33.48 29.41
N LEU A 384 -0.75 32.17 29.19
CA LEU A 384 -1.27 31.47 28.01
C LEU A 384 -2.79 31.38 28.06
N CYS A 385 -3.30 30.98 29.23
CA CYS A 385 -4.71 30.76 29.43
C CYS A 385 -5.48 32.09 29.49
N GLY A 386 -4.94 33.15 30.11
CA GLY A 386 -5.53 34.49 30.06
C GLY A 386 -5.61 35.12 28.64
N LYS A 387 -4.86 34.59 27.66
CA LYS A 387 -4.98 34.98 26.23
C LYS A 387 -6.01 34.16 25.47
N LEU A 388 -6.21 32.90 25.85
CA LEU A 388 -7.14 31.99 25.19
C LEU A 388 -8.56 32.13 25.76
N PHE A 389 -8.67 32.51 27.02
CA PHE A 389 -9.92 32.65 27.76
C PHE A 389 -10.02 34.09 28.28
N SER A 390 -10.97 34.83 27.74
CA SER A 390 -11.35 36.16 28.20
C SER A 390 -12.88 36.22 28.23
N PRO A 391 -13.54 36.53 29.36
CA PRO A 391 -13.29 36.14 30.75
C PRO A 391 -14.24 34.99 31.15
N GLN A 392 -13.78 33.74 31.08
CA GLN A 392 -14.44 32.62 31.75
C GLN A 392 -13.38 31.92 32.60
N GLU A 393 -13.07 32.53 33.75
CA GLU A 393 -12.02 32.08 34.69
C GLU A 393 -12.13 30.59 35.03
N ALA A 394 -13.34 30.04 35.05
CA ALA A 394 -13.58 28.65 35.40
C ALA A 394 -13.01 27.67 34.35
N HIS A 395 -13.21 27.93 33.05
CA HIS A 395 -12.63 27.11 31.97
C HIS A 395 -11.11 27.23 31.92
N GLU A 396 -10.58 28.41 32.24
CA GLU A 396 -9.15 28.68 32.33
C GLU A 396 -8.48 27.81 33.39
N GLN A 397 -9.05 27.81 34.60
CA GLN A 397 -8.57 26.99 35.72
C GLN A 397 -8.67 25.49 35.43
N LEU A 398 -9.76 25.05 34.79
CA LEU A 398 -9.92 23.66 34.38
C LEU A 398 -8.87 23.24 33.34
N LEU A 399 -8.61 24.07 32.33
CA LEU A 399 -7.56 23.79 31.36
C LEU A 399 -6.19 23.75 32.04
N LEU A 400 -5.88 24.71 32.90
CA LEU A 400 -4.62 24.73 33.66
C LEU A 400 -4.46 23.49 34.52
N ALA A 401 -5.53 23.01 35.16
CA ALA A 401 -5.52 21.75 35.91
C ALA A 401 -5.24 20.54 35.00
N GLN A 402 -5.86 20.50 33.82
CA GLN A 402 -5.61 19.43 32.83
C GLN A 402 -4.17 19.46 32.32
N LEU A 403 -3.65 20.63 31.89
CA LEU A 403 -2.26 20.80 31.44
C LEU A 403 -1.27 20.52 32.58
N GLY A 404 -1.61 20.95 33.79
CA GLY A 404 -0.85 20.73 35.02
C GLY A 404 -0.63 19.25 35.34
N SER A 405 -1.59 18.39 34.98
CA SER A 405 -1.47 16.94 35.17
C SER A 405 -0.53 16.26 34.17
N LEU A 406 -0.16 16.95 33.08
CA LEU A 406 0.74 16.45 32.03
C LEU A 406 2.21 16.87 32.27
N CYS A 407 2.50 17.54 33.39
CA CYS A 407 3.70 18.33 33.65
C CYS A 407 5.06 17.59 33.75
N GLU A 408 5.19 16.33 33.36
CA GLU A 408 6.52 15.67 33.28
C GLU A 408 7.01 15.46 31.84
N GLU A 409 6.37 16.13 30.87
CA GLU A 409 6.45 15.75 29.46
C GLU A 409 6.65 16.95 28.50
N THR A 410 7.15 16.71 27.28
CA THR A 410 7.22 17.76 26.25
C THR A 410 5.82 17.99 25.68
N LEU A 411 5.29 19.20 25.85
CA LEU A 411 3.95 19.60 25.38
C LEU A 411 4.06 20.63 24.26
N VAL A 412 3.58 20.28 23.07
CA VAL A 412 3.42 21.23 21.96
C VAL A 412 1.98 21.68 21.89
N ILE A 413 1.74 22.97 22.11
CA ILE A 413 0.40 23.55 22.22
C ILE A 413 0.12 24.39 20.97
N THR A 414 -0.92 24.02 20.22
CA THR A 414 -1.41 24.84 19.10
C THR A 414 -2.86 25.18 19.29
N LYS A 415 -3.26 26.37 18.82
CA LYS A 415 -4.67 26.74 18.76
C LYS A 415 -5.45 25.68 17.95
N ARG A 416 -4.90 25.25 16.80
CA ARG A 416 -5.48 24.20 15.93
C ARG A 416 -4.40 23.61 15.03
N TRP A 417 -4.17 22.30 15.09
CA TRP A 417 -3.29 21.65 14.08
C TRP A 417 -3.88 21.74 12.67
N ALA A 418 -5.21 21.89 12.54
CA ALA A 418 -5.88 22.04 11.26
C ALA A 418 -5.51 23.33 10.49
N LEU A 419 -4.91 24.33 11.14
CA LEU A 419 -4.39 25.52 10.44
C LEU A 419 -2.98 25.28 9.88
N ASP A 420 -2.20 24.41 10.54
CA ASP A 420 -0.83 24.05 10.14
C ASP A 420 -0.76 22.80 9.24
N LEU A 421 -1.88 22.08 9.13
CA LEU A 421 -2.05 20.89 8.30
C LEU A 421 -3.16 21.16 7.27
N PRO A 422 -3.16 20.48 6.12
CA PRO A 422 -4.20 20.65 5.09
C PRO A 422 -5.53 19.98 5.50
N LEU A 423 -6.16 20.44 6.58
CA LEU A 423 -7.39 19.88 7.15
C LEU A 423 -8.50 20.95 7.21
N GLN A 424 -9.77 20.52 7.18
CA GLN A 424 -10.90 21.42 7.39
C GLN A 424 -11.01 21.80 8.87
N ASP A 425 -11.17 23.10 9.14
CA ASP A 425 -11.37 23.64 10.48
C ASP A 425 -12.73 23.21 11.07
N LYS A 426 -12.78 23.00 12.38
CA LYS A 426 -14.00 22.61 13.09
C LYS A 426 -14.30 23.61 14.22
N GLN A 427 -15.46 24.26 14.13
CA GLN A 427 -15.91 25.21 15.16
C GLN A 427 -16.09 24.48 16.51
N GLY A 428 -15.65 25.11 17.60
CA GLY A 428 -15.72 24.56 18.97
C GLY A 428 -14.40 24.02 19.54
N VAL A 429 -13.42 23.66 18.70
CA VAL A 429 -12.08 23.28 19.18
C VAL A 429 -11.31 24.52 19.64
N ILE A 430 -10.89 24.50 20.91
CA ILE A 430 -10.14 25.60 21.54
C ILE A 430 -8.65 25.42 21.30
N LEU A 431 -8.17 24.20 21.57
CA LEU A 431 -6.77 23.90 21.77
C LEU A 431 -6.48 22.44 21.43
N ASP A 432 -5.44 22.23 20.64
CA ASP A 432 -4.86 20.91 20.45
C ASP A 432 -3.49 20.86 21.13
N VAL A 433 -3.24 19.81 21.91
CA VAL A 433 -1.96 19.60 22.62
C VAL A 433 -1.37 18.27 22.20
N LEU A 434 -0.16 18.32 21.65
CA LEU A 434 0.62 17.12 21.36
C LEU A 434 1.58 16.85 22.52
N GLN A 435 1.36 15.73 23.18
CA GLN A 435 2.16 15.24 24.30
C GLN A 435 3.21 14.25 23.78
N ILE A 436 4.48 14.54 24.06
CA ILE A 436 5.65 13.74 23.69
C ILE A 436 6.42 13.41 24.96
N SER A 437 6.41 12.13 25.33
CA SER A 437 7.16 11.64 26.48
C SER A 437 7.84 10.33 26.21
N GLN A 438 9.00 10.15 26.82
CA GLN A 438 9.75 8.91 26.74
C GLN A 438 8.94 7.76 27.37
N ASP A 439 9.05 6.58 26.79
CA ASP A 439 8.39 5.34 27.22
C ASP A 439 6.86 5.41 27.20
N SER A 440 6.31 6.41 26.50
CA SER A 440 4.88 6.62 26.28
C SER A 440 4.52 6.59 24.79
N LEU A 441 3.22 6.64 24.48
CA LEU A 441 2.72 6.85 23.12
C LEU A 441 2.59 8.35 22.85
N LEU A 442 2.81 8.74 21.59
CA LEU A 442 2.48 10.09 21.15
C LEU A 442 0.98 10.34 21.42
N THR A 443 0.61 11.37 22.16
CA THR A 443 -0.80 11.58 22.52
C THR A 443 -1.27 12.94 22.01
N LEU A 444 -2.32 12.95 21.18
CA LEU A 444 -2.98 14.18 20.75
C LEU A 444 -4.21 14.43 21.64
N HIS A 445 -4.16 15.51 22.41
CA HIS A 445 -5.28 16.00 23.21
C HIS A 445 -6.04 17.08 22.46
N GLY A 446 -7.36 17.00 22.52
CA GLY A 446 -8.28 18.01 22.04
C GLY A 446 -9.11 18.57 23.17
N PHE A 447 -9.06 19.88 23.38
CA PHE A 447 -9.88 20.57 24.37
C PHE A 447 -10.99 21.36 23.67
N VAL A 448 -12.22 21.09 24.06
CA VAL A 448 -13.44 21.68 23.50
C VAL A 448 -14.18 22.45 24.58
N LEU A 449 -14.60 23.68 24.28
CA LEU A 449 -15.29 24.55 25.22
C LEU A 449 -16.76 24.12 25.30
N GLY A 450 -17.27 24.02 26.51
CA GLY A 450 -18.68 23.71 26.74
C GLY A 450 -19.57 24.93 26.92
N GLY A 451 -20.83 24.77 26.51
CA GLY A 451 -21.91 25.72 26.82
C GLY A 451 -22.60 25.37 28.14
N GLU A 452 -23.14 26.38 28.82
CA GLU A 452 -23.76 26.28 30.15
C GLU A 452 -25.00 25.36 30.20
N ASP A 453 -25.67 25.16 29.05
CA ASP A 453 -26.96 24.45 28.99
C ASP A 453 -26.85 22.93 28.78
N LEU A 454 -25.63 22.37 28.67
CA LEU A 454 -25.42 21.02 28.12
C LEU A 454 -24.59 20.09 29.01
N GLU A 455 -24.31 20.49 30.26
CA GLU A 455 -23.40 19.75 31.16
C GLU A 455 -23.88 18.34 31.54
N ASP A 456 -25.18 18.05 31.42
CA ASP A 456 -25.81 16.78 31.82
C ASP A 456 -26.55 16.06 30.68
N ASP A 457 -26.52 16.59 29.44
CA ASP A 457 -27.09 15.90 28.28
C ASP A 457 -26.14 14.82 27.76
N SER A 458 -26.27 13.62 28.33
CA SER A 458 -25.50 12.44 27.93
C SER A 458 -25.64 12.05 26.45
N THR A 459 -26.75 12.42 25.79
CA THR A 459 -26.95 12.13 24.37
C THR A 459 -26.17 13.10 23.52
N PHE A 460 -26.25 14.40 23.82
CA PHE A 460 -25.45 15.43 23.17
C PHE A 460 -23.94 15.15 23.28
N LEU A 461 -23.43 14.88 24.50
CA LEU A 461 -22.00 14.62 24.70
C LEU A 461 -21.51 13.38 23.94
N ARG A 462 -22.37 12.35 23.79
CA ARG A 462 -22.06 11.15 23.00
C ARG A 462 -21.99 11.45 21.50
N GLU A 463 -22.94 12.21 20.97
CA GLU A 463 -22.97 12.61 19.56
C GLU A 463 -21.80 13.51 19.21
N LEU A 464 -21.53 14.51 20.05
CA LEU A 464 -20.36 15.39 19.94
C LEU A 464 -19.05 14.60 20.02
N GLY A 465 -18.94 13.65 20.96
CA GLY A 465 -17.79 12.77 21.08
C GLY A 465 -17.54 11.92 19.83
N ALA A 466 -18.60 11.35 19.24
CA ALA A 466 -18.49 10.55 18.01
C ALA A 466 -18.08 11.42 16.80
N GLU A 467 -18.65 12.61 16.69
CA GLU A 467 -18.32 13.59 15.65
C GLU A 467 -16.86 14.07 15.76
N LEU A 468 -16.39 14.38 16.96
CA LEU A 468 -15.02 14.83 17.21
C LEU A 468 -14.01 13.68 17.07
N LYS A 469 -14.39 12.44 17.40
CA LYS A 469 -13.54 11.25 17.20
C LYS A 469 -13.04 11.18 15.75
N GLY A 470 -13.91 11.36 14.76
CA GLY A 470 -13.53 11.34 13.34
C GLY A 470 -12.52 12.43 12.97
N TYR A 471 -12.76 13.67 13.45
CA TYR A 471 -11.86 14.81 13.23
C TYR A 471 -10.48 14.56 13.85
N TYR A 472 -10.42 14.22 15.15
CA TYR A 472 -9.15 14.01 15.85
C TYR A 472 -8.38 12.80 15.33
N LYS A 473 -9.07 11.76 14.88
CA LYS A 473 -8.45 10.61 14.22
C LYS A 473 -7.70 11.02 12.95
N GLN A 474 -8.33 11.83 12.09
CA GLN A 474 -7.69 12.33 10.87
C GLN A 474 -6.53 13.29 11.18
N THR A 475 -6.70 14.18 12.16
CA THR A 475 -5.65 15.10 12.61
C THR A 475 -4.44 14.34 13.17
N ALA A 476 -4.66 13.37 14.05
CA ALA A 476 -3.62 12.53 14.61
C ALA A 476 -2.86 11.74 13.55
N LEU A 477 -3.56 11.13 12.58
CA LEU A 477 -2.94 10.40 11.48
C LEU A 477 -2.04 11.31 10.62
N THR A 478 -2.56 12.49 10.25
CA THR A 478 -1.85 13.47 9.42
C THR A 478 -0.61 14.00 10.15
N LEU A 479 -0.75 14.32 11.43
CA LEU A 479 0.34 14.78 12.29
C LEU A 479 1.43 13.71 12.42
N LYS A 480 1.04 12.47 12.74
CA LYS A 480 1.95 11.32 12.81
C LYS A 480 2.74 11.15 11.51
N GLN A 481 2.08 11.16 10.36
CA GLN A 481 2.73 11.00 9.06
C GLN A 481 3.72 12.14 8.77
N THR A 482 3.32 13.38 9.03
CA THR A 482 4.15 14.57 8.84
C THR A 482 5.42 14.51 9.69
N LEU A 483 5.28 14.17 10.97
CA LEU A 483 6.40 14.04 11.89
C LEU A 483 7.35 12.91 11.52
N ILE A 484 6.83 11.75 11.12
CA ILE A 484 7.66 10.62 10.67
C ILE A 484 8.46 10.99 9.41
N ASN A 485 7.86 11.73 8.48
CA ASN A 485 8.51 12.15 7.24
C ASN A 485 9.63 13.16 7.51
N LEU A 486 9.40 14.14 8.39
CA LEU A 486 10.38 15.17 8.74
C LEU A 486 11.52 14.65 9.63
N SER A 487 11.21 13.77 10.59
CA SER A 487 12.20 13.21 11.52
C SER A 487 13.10 12.16 10.88
N GLY A 488 12.64 11.52 9.79
CA GLY A 488 13.28 10.33 9.24
C GLY A 488 13.10 9.08 10.11
N CYS A 489 12.31 9.15 11.19
CA CYS A 489 12.02 8.04 12.10
C CYS A 489 11.58 6.78 11.35
N THR A 490 11.73 5.63 12.01
CA THR A 490 11.43 4.32 11.44
C THR A 490 9.92 4.09 11.21
N GLY A 491 9.07 5.07 11.46
CA GLY A 491 7.61 4.98 11.33
C GLY A 491 6.91 4.19 12.44
N LYS A 492 7.67 3.57 13.35
CA LYS A 492 7.16 2.84 14.52
C LYS A 492 6.89 3.82 15.66
N VAL A 493 5.90 4.69 15.46
CA VAL A 493 5.42 5.64 16.47
C VAL A 493 3.93 5.37 16.65
N GLY A 494 3.53 4.86 17.80
CA GLY A 494 2.12 4.71 18.14
C GLY A 494 1.55 6.06 18.54
N ILE A 495 0.29 6.30 18.22
CA ILE A 495 -0.40 7.55 18.57
C ILE A 495 -1.79 7.27 19.12
N THR A 496 -2.15 8.01 20.17
CA THR A 496 -3.45 7.99 20.83
C THR A 496 -4.10 9.36 20.76
N THR A 497 -5.42 9.39 20.97
CA THR A 497 -6.22 10.61 20.95
C THR A 497 -7.07 10.68 22.20
N LYS A 498 -7.10 11.86 22.82
CA LYS A 498 -7.95 12.18 23.98
C LYS A 498 -8.73 13.46 23.69
N ILE A 499 -10.02 13.45 24.00
CA ILE A 499 -10.91 14.59 23.76
C ILE A 499 -11.59 14.92 25.07
N THR A 500 -11.35 16.13 25.55
CA THR A 500 -11.86 16.63 26.83
C THR A 500 -12.76 17.83 26.57
N TYR A 501 -13.99 17.72 27.06
CA TYR A 501 -14.95 18.81 27.09
C TYR A 501 -14.83 19.56 28.41
N LEU A 502 -14.58 20.86 28.33
CA LEU A 502 -14.44 21.75 29.48
C LEU A 502 -15.79 22.40 29.75
N CYS A 503 -16.50 21.90 30.75
CA CYS A 503 -17.70 22.52 31.30
C CYS A 503 -17.34 23.66 32.26
N HIS A 504 -18.33 24.36 32.82
CA HIS A 504 -18.08 25.47 33.74
C HIS A 504 -17.39 25.00 35.03
N ASN A 505 -17.68 23.79 35.52
CA ASN A 505 -17.16 23.29 36.81
C ASN A 505 -16.42 21.94 36.73
N LYS A 506 -16.41 21.27 35.58
CA LYS A 506 -15.85 19.92 35.43
C LYS A 506 -15.25 19.71 34.03
N ALA A 507 -14.21 18.87 33.95
CA ALA A 507 -13.70 18.37 32.68
C ALA A 507 -14.27 16.97 32.42
N VAL A 508 -14.93 16.78 31.28
CA VAL A 508 -15.55 15.51 30.88
C VAL A 508 -14.76 14.90 29.73
N SER A 509 -14.26 13.67 29.92
CA SER A 509 -13.63 12.92 28.82
C SER A 509 -14.71 12.45 27.85
N LEU A 510 -14.75 13.04 26.65
CA LEU A 510 -15.66 12.61 25.58
C LEU A 510 -15.14 11.35 24.90
N TYR A 511 -13.82 11.21 24.81
CA TYR A 511 -13.17 10.11 24.14
C TYR A 511 -11.73 9.97 24.62
N ASP A 512 -11.32 8.74 24.93
CA ASP A 512 -9.93 8.39 25.21
C ASP A 512 -9.62 7.06 24.52
N SER A 513 -8.71 7.09 23.55
CA SER A 513 -8.30 5.88 22.84
C SER A 513 -7.29 5.05 23.64
N SER A 514 -6.59 5.63 24.63
CA SER A 514 -5.48 4.98 25.35
C SER A 514 -5.92 3.79 26.20
N SER A 515 -7.20 3.70 26.56
CA SER A 515 -7.78 2.55 27.26
C SER A 515 -8.31 1.46 26.33
N LYS A 516 -8.32 1.71 25.01
CA LYS A 516 -8.96 0.84 24.00
C LYS A 516 -7.99 0.24 23.00
N ILE A 517 -6.83 0.87 22.80
CA ILE A 517 -5.82 0.43 21.83
C ILE A 517 -4.48 0.18 22.52
N HIS A 518 -3.78 -0.83 22.02
CA HIS A 518 -2.45 -1.20 22.46
C HIS A 518 -1.51 -1.22 21.25
N TYR A 519 -0.24 -0.88 21.46
CA TYR A 519 0.76 -1.01 20.40
C TYR A 519 1.87 -1.97 20.83
N PRO A 520 2.60 -2.60 19.88
CA PRO A 520 3.81 -3.33 20.21
C PRO A 520 4.81 -2.40 20.91
N THR A 521 5.58 -2.89 21.87
CA THR A 521 6.54 -2.09 22.66
C THR A 521 7.46 -1.20 21.81
N LYS A 522 7.80 -1.62 20.59
CA LYS A 522 8.62 -0.86 19.64
C LYS A 522 7.98 0.44 19.11
N TYR A 523 6.71 0.68 19.39
CA TYR A 523 5.96 1.88 18.99
C TYR A 523 5.92 2.95 20.08
N TYR A 524 6.35 2.61 21.30
CA TYR A 524 6.53 3.56 22.38
C TYR A 524 7.79 4.39 22.14
N LEU A 525 7.75 5.65 22.54
CA LEU A 525 8.78 6.62 22.23
C LEU A 525 10.05 6.36 23.05
N THR A 526 11.13 5.98 22.38
CA THR A 526 12.47 5.98 22.97
C THR A 526 13.02 7.42 23.12
N ALA A 527 14.04 7.60 23.95
CA ALA A 527 14.73 8.90 24.09
C ALA A 527 15.18 9.48 22.73
N LYS A 528 15.71 8.61 21.84
CA LYS A 528 16.12 9.01 20.48
C LYS A 528 14.94 9.51 19.65
N THR A 529 13.83 8.77 19.64
CA THR A 529 12.65 9.15 18.86
C THR A 529 12.01 10.43 19.40
N VAL A 530 12.05 10.69 20.71
CA VAL A 530 11.61 11.97 21.29
C VAL A 530 12.42 13.12 20.69
N THR A 531 13.76 13.04 20.73
CA THR A 531 14.65 14.06 20.15
C THR A 531 14.41 14.27 18.64
N ASP A 532 14.23 13.17 17.90
CA ASP A 532 13.98 13.22 16.46
C ASP A 532 12.63 13.89 16.13
N LEU A 533 11.58 13.59 16.92
CA LEU A 533 10.26 14.22 16.78
C LEU A 533 10.28 15.69 17.18
N GLU A 534 10.97 16.07 18.25
CA GLU A 534 11.15 17.48 18.65
C GLU A 534 11.89 18.28 17.57
N LYS A 535 12.92 17.69 16.95
CA LYS A 535 13.62 18.33 15.83
C LYS A 535 12.73 18.50 14.59
N ALA A 536 11.92 17.48 14.29
CA ALA A 536 10.94 17.54 13.21
C ALA A 536 9.88 18.62 13.46
N LEU A 537 9.39 18.73 14.69
CA LEU A 537 8.48 19.79 15.11
C LEU A 537 9.10 21.17 14.92
N ARG A 538 10.32 21.41 15.41
CA ARG A 538 11.02 22.69 15.20
C ARG A 538 11.14 23.05 13.72
N SER A 539 11.37 22.05 12.86
CA SER A 539 11.48 22.24 11.40
C SER A 539 10.13 22.58 10.77
N LEU A 540 9.07 21.85 11.13
CA LEU A 540 7.68 22.15 10.72
C LEU A 540 7.30 23.58 11.14
N MET A 541 7.77 23.99 12.32
CA MET A 541 7.47 25.28 12.92
C MET A 541 8.28 26.45 12.34
N GLN A 542 9.46 26.21 11.78
CA GLN A 542 10.22 27.26 11.08
C GLN A 542 9.65 27.54 9.69
N ALA A 543 8.93 26.58 9.10
CA ALA A 543 8.31 26.73 7.79
C ALA A 543 7.04 27.60 7.81
N ASN A 544 6.33 27.67 8.95
CA ASN A 544 5.16 28.52 9.12
C ASN A 544 5.58 29.84 9.81
N THR A 545 5.33 30.98 9.18
CA THR A 545 5.99 32.28 9.45
C THR A 545 5.65 32.97 10.78
N HIS A 546 5.04 32.31 11.76
CA HIS A 546 4.51 32.97 12.97
C HIS A 546 4.69 32.20 14.30
N ILE A 547 5.83 31.52 14.48
CA ILE A 547 5.98 30.55 15.57
C ILE A 547 7.06 30.96 16.57
N TYR A 548 6.67 31.06 17.85
CA TYR A 548 7.57 31.31 18.98
C TYR A 548 7.81 30.01 19.75
N SER A 549 9.06 29.53 19.72
CA SER A 549 9.57 28.49 20.61
C SER A 549 10.23 29.15 21.81
N VAL A 550 9.79 28.79 23.03
CA VAL A 550 10.43 29.24 24.27
C VAL A 550 10.99 28.02 24.99
N HIS A 551 12.31 28.04 25.24
CA HIS A 551 12.95 27.12 26.17
C HIS A 551 12.69 27.64 27.59
N VAL A 552 11.91 26.91 28.37
CA VAL A 552 11.84 27.10 29.83
C VAL A 552 12.46 25.85 30.46
N SER A 553 13.21 26.00 31.54
CA SER A 553 13.89 24.88 32.21
C SER A 553 12.96 23.65 32.38
N LYS A 554 13.37 22.52 31.78
CA LYS A 554 12.66 21.24 31.58
C LYS A 554 11.52 21.16 30.54
N TYR A 555 11.07 22.26 29.93
CA TYR A 555 9.91 22.27 29.02
C TYR A 555 10.16 23.03 27.72
N ILE A 556 9.73 22.44 26.60
CA ILE A 556 9.57 23.13 25.32
C ILE A 556 8.10 23.49 25.22
N LEU A 557 7.75 24.72 25.58
CA LEU A 557 6.43 25.29 25.32
C LEU A 557 6.53 26.02 23.98
N VAL A 558 5.84 25.52 22.95
CA VAL A 558 5.77 26.20 21.66
C VAL A 558 4.34 26.61 21.39
N LEU A 559 4.17 27.89 21.03
CA LEU A 559 2.89 28.58 20.96
C LEU A 559 2.67 29.07 19.53
N LEU A 560 1.58 28.62 18.91
CA LEU A 560 1.15 29.05 17.57
C LEU A 560 0.05 30.12 17.72
N ILE A 561 0.41 31.39 17.55
CA ILE A 561 -0.57 32.50 17.52
C ILE A 561 -0.73 32.96 16.07
N TYR A 562 -1.81 32.53 15.42
CA TYR A 562 -2.25 33.11 14.15
C TYR A 562 -2.91 34.47 14.42
N SER A 563 -2.28 35.55 13.96
CA SER A 563 -2.90 36.88 13.89
C SER A 563 -3.69 37.01 12.59
N SER A 564 -4.98 36.68 12.61
CA SER A 564 -5.94 37.23 11.64
C SER A 564 -6.47 38.56 12.19
N LYS A 565 -6.28 39.63 11.42
CA LYS A 565 -6.76 41.00 11.70
C LYS A 565 -8.23 41.00 12.16
N LEU A 566 -8.46 41.36 13.43
CA LEU A 566 -9.72 41.91 13.90
C LEU A 566 -9.37 43.13 14.77
N ASN A 567 -9.60 44.31 14.20
CA ASN A 567 -9.53 45.60 14.90
C ASN A 567 -10.55 45.58 16.05
N PHE A 568 -10.09 45.89 17.26
CA PHE A 568 -10.92 46.55 18.26
C PHE A 568 -10.08 47.64 18.92
N GLU A 569 -10.35 48.89 18.55
CA GLU A 569 -9.91 50.09 19.26
C GLU A 569 -10.60 50.13 20.62
N PHE A 570 -9.83 50.41 21.69
CA PHE A 570 -10.35 51.15 22.83
C PHE A 570 -9.28 52.15 23.25
N CYS A 571 -9.59 53.43 23.06
CA CYS A 571 -8.79 54.57 23.47
C CYS A 571 -8.69 54.61 25.01
N GLN A 572 -7.48 54.80 25.53
CA GLN A 572 -7.27 55.46 26.82
C GLN A 572 -6.22 56.57 26.61
N GLU A 573 -6.63 57.79 26.94
CA GLU A 573 -5.80 59.00 26.93
C GLU A 573 -4.58 58.86 27.85
N PRO A 574 -3.42 59.43 27.48
CA PRO A 574 -2.31 59.60 28.41
C PRO A 574 -2.44 60.96 29.11
N SER A 575 -2.63 60.92 30.43
CA SER A 575 -2.32 62.05 31.30
C SER A 575 -0.81 62.35 31.25
N TRP A 576 -0.44 63.56 30.82
CA TRP A 576 0.83 64.20 31.17
C TRP A 576 0.58 65.67 31.48
N GLY A 577 1.20 66.13 32.56
CA GLY A 577 0.90 67.37 33.25
C GLY A 577 1.19 68.66 32.49
N GLY A 578 0.50 69.69 32.96
CA GLY A 578 0.53 71.10 32.57
C GLY A 578 -0.66 71.78 33.23
#